data_AF-A0A849VA13-F1
#
_entry.id   AF-A0A849VA13-F1
#
_cell.length_a   1.000
_cell.length_b   1.000
_cell.length_c   1.000
_cell.angle_alpha   90.00
_cell.angle_beta   90.00
_cell.angle_gamma   90.00
#
_symmetry.space_group_name_H-M   'P 1'
#
loop_
_entity.id
_entity.type
_entity.pdbx_description
1 polymer ?
#
loop_
_entity_poly.entity_id
_entity_poly.type
_entity_poly.pdbx_seq_one_letter_code
_entity_poly.pdbx_strand_id
1 'polypeptide(L)'
;MAKIFDYLKLTVFVCALLIGVQVPGFVEQYKQNLNARVSESSQSLSAFQNDADKYFAGDINKLIKHYQTNKDPIILSGGDNINKLVTRNQQLINAQAAFNQSILSPYIHVFINPITEIRADVWHNYSYVVVLNEAAIVAGVVCGIVLLALFELFIGTLVYMGSLFISPKSTTTW
;
A
#
# COMPACT_ATOMS: atom_id res chain seq x y z
N MET A 1 -9.67 9.25 -40.28
CA MET A 1 -10.12 9.26 -38.88
C MET A 1 -9.79 7.97 -38.13
N ALA A 2 -10.06 6.78 -38.69
CA ALA A 2 -9.79 5.49 -38.01
C ALA A 2 -8.35 5.34 -37.45
N LYS A 3 -7.32 5.67 -38.25
CA LYS A 3 -5.91 5.58 -37.79
C LYS A 3 -5.59 6.43 -36.56
N ILE A 4 -6.20 7.62 -36.43
CA ILE A 4 -5.98 8.50 -35.27
C ILE A 4 -6.55 7.86 -34.00
N PHE A 5 -7.69 7.20 -34.12
CA PHE A 5 -8.32 6.48 -33.02
C PHE A 5 -7.49 5.26 -32.59
N ASP A 6 -6.88 4.54 -33.55
CA ASP A 6 -5.97 3.44 -33.25
C ASP A 6 -4.70 3.92 -32.51
N TYR A 7 -4.13 5.05 -32.92
CA TYR A 7 -2.99 5.66 -32.19
C TYR A 7 -3.39 6.14 -30.79
N LEU A 8 -4.61 6.62 -30.59
CA LEU A 8 -5.12 7.00 -29.27
C LEU A 8 -5.26 5.79 -28.36
N LYS A 9 -5.82 4.68 -28.85
CA LYS A 9 -5.90 3.42 -28.11
C LYS A 9 -4.52 2.92 -27.70
N LEU A 10 -3.56 2.96 -28.62
CA LEU A 10 -2.18 2.57 -28.33
C LEU A 10 -1.58 3.45 -27.23
N THR A 11 -1.81 4.77 -27.30
CA THR A 11 -1.34 5.71 -26.28
C THR A 11 -1.95 5.40 -24.91
N VAL A 12 -3.27 5.20 -24.84
CA VAL A 12 -3.98 4.83 -23.61
C VAL A 12 -3.43 3.52 -23.05
N PHE A 13 -3.24 2.52 -23.90
CA PHE A 13 -2.69 1.22 -23.50
C PHE A 13 -1.27 1.36 -22.90
N VAL A 14 -0.38 2.11 -23.56
CA VAL A 14 0.98 2.32 -23.07
C VAL A 14 0.98 3.09 -21.76
N CYS A 15 0.18 4.15 -21.62
CA CYS A 15 0.05 4.89 -20.38
C CYS A 15 -0.49 4.01 -19.23
N ALA A 16 -1.53 3.23 -19.52
CA ALA A 16 -2.10 2.28 -18.56
C ALA A 16 -1.10 1.21 -18.13
N LEU A 17 -0.33 0.67 -19.07
CA LEU A 17 0.73 -0.30 -18.79
C LEU A 17 1.79 0.32 -17.88
N LEU A 18 2.25 1.54 -18.17
CA LEU A 18 3.24 2.23 -17.36
C LEU A 18 2.75 2.47 -15.93
N ILE A 19 1.47 2.80 -15.74
CA ILE A 19 0.85 2.94 -14.42
C ILE A 19 0.80 1.59 -13.70
N GLY A 20 0.36 0.53 -14.38
CA GLY A 20 0.23 -0.82 -13.79
C GLY A 20 1.56 -1.39 -13.31
N VAL A 21 2.64 -1.15 -14.06
CA VAL A 21 4.01 -1.58 -13.70
C VAL A 21 4.51 -0.95 -12.39
N GLN A 22 3.98 0.23 -12.01
CA GLN A 22 4.39 0.88 -10.76
C GLN A 22 3.83 0.21 -9.51
N VAL A 23 2.71 -0.50 -9.61
CA VAL A 23 2.00 -1.05 -8.45
C VAL A 23 2.90 -2.00 -7.64
N PRO A 24 3.58 -2.99 -8.26
CA PRO A 24 4.48 -3.86 -7.50
C PRO A 24 5.71 -3.14 -6.94
N GLY A 25 6.23 -2.13 -7.65
CA GLY A 25 7.35 -1.30 -7.16
C GLY A 25 6.99 -0.55 -5.89
N PHE A 26 5.79 0.05 -5.84
CA PHE A 26 5.25 0.71 -4.66
C PHE A 26 5.07 -0.25 -3.48
N VAL A 27 4.49 -1.42 -3.72
CA VAL A 27 4.28 -2.45 -2.68
C VAL A 27 5.62 -2.94 -2.12
N GLU A 28 6.64 -3.12 -2.96
CA GLU A 28 7.98 -3.53 -2.51
C GLU A 28 8.67 -2.42 -1.70
N GLN A 29 8.58 -1.16 -2.12
CA GLN A 29 9.15 -0.06 -1.34
C GLN A 29 8.43 0.10 0.02
N TYR A 30 7.11 -0.11 0.06
CA TYR A 30 6.35 -0.17 1.31
C TYR A 30 6.84 -1.29 2.23
N LYS A 31 7.04 -2.50 1.69
CA LYS A 31 7.58 -3.66 2.43
C LYS A 31 8.94 -3.35 3.05
N GLN A 32 9.85 -2.73 2.29
CA GLN A 32 11.18 -2.36 2.77
C GLN A 32 11.11 -1.38 3.95
N ASN A 33 10.26 -0.35 3.85
CA ASN A 33 10.07 0.60 4.95
C ASN A 33 9.44 -0.08 6.18
N LEU A 34 8.44 -0.94 6.02
CA LEU A 34 7.85 -1.70 7.12
C LEU A 34 8.90 -2.57 7.82
N ASN A 35 9.70 -3.32 7.05
CA ASN A 35 10.76 -4.16 7.61
C ASN A 35 11.82 -3.34 8.35
N ALA A 36 12.21 -2.18 7.80
CA ALA A 36 13.16 -1.27 8.45
C ALA A 36 12.62 -0.77 9.80
N ARG A 37 11.35 -0.35 9.86
CA ARG A 37 10.72 0.12 11.09
C ARG A 37 10.54 -0.99 12.13
N VAL A 38 10.20 -2.21 11.71
CA VAL A 38 10.20 -3.38 12.60
C VAL A 38 11.59 -3.57 13.20
N SER A 39 12.62 -3.62 12.36
CA SER A 39 14.01 -3.84 12.79
C SER A 39 14.49 -2.75 13.75
N GLU A 40 14.23 -1.48 13.42
CA GLU A 40 14.58 -0.33 14.27
C GLU A 40 13.85 -0.37 15.62
N SER A 41 12.55 -0.64 15.59
CA SER A 41 11.73 -0.70 16.80
C SER A 41 12.13 -1.86 17.70
N SER A 42 12.42 -3.04 17.13
CA SER A 42 12.90 -4.20 17.89
C SER A 42 14.30 -3.98 18.46
N GLN A 43 15.19 -3.34 17.69
CA GLN A 43 16.52 -2.98 18.17
C GLN A 43 16.45 -1.97 19.33
N SER A 44 15.57 -0.97 19.25
CA SER A 44 15.35 0.00 20.33
C SER A 44 14.84 -0.65 21.63
N LEU A 45 14.03 -1.70 21.51
CA LEU A 45 13.53 -2.46 22.67
C LEU A 45 14.53 -3.45 23.25
N SER A 46 15.61 -3.78 22.53
CA SER A 46 16.56 -4.82 22.95
C SER A 46 17.17 -4.57 24.33
N ALA A 47 17.49 -3.33 24.67
CA ALA A 47 18.06 -2.98 25.97
C ALA A 47 17.06 -3.26 27.12
N PHE A 48 15.80 -2.87 26.95
CA PHE A 48 14.74 -3.16 27.93
C PHE A 48 14.44 -4.65 28.01
N GLN A 49 14.48 -5.36 26.88
CA GLN A 49 14.32 -6.80 26.88
C GLN A 49 15.46 -7.49 27.63
N ASN A 50 16.71 -7.06 27.46
CA ASN A 50 17.85 -7.60 28.22
C ASN A 50 17.68 -7.39 29.74
N ASP A 51 17.17 -6.23 30.15
CA ASP A 51 16.86 -5.97 31.57
C ASP A 51 15.72 -6.87 32.06
N ALA A 52 14.69 -7.08 31.24
CA ALA A 52 13.62 -8.03 31.54
C ALA A 52 14.13 -9.47 31.65
N ASP A 53 15.03 -9.89 30.76
CA ASP A 53 15.66 -11.22 30.78
C ASP A 53 16.45 -11.43 32.07
N LYS A 54 17.21 -10.41 32.48
CA LYS A 54 18.07 -10.47 33.68
C LYS A 54 17.29 -10.43 34.99
N TYR A 55 16.28 -9.56 35.11
CA TYR A 55 15.62 -9.27 36.39
C TYR A 55 14.19 -9.81 36.48
N PHE A 56 13.55 -10.17 35.36
CA PHE A 56 12.14 -10.54 35.29
C PHE A 56 11.87 -11.81 34.47
N ALA A 57 12.89 -12.65 34.26
CA ALA A 57 12.82 -13.90 33.49
C ALA A 57 12.28 -13.71 32.06
N GLY A 58 12.60 -12.57 31.46
CA GLY A 58 12.25 -12.20 30.08
C GLY A 58 10.88 -11.58 29.89
N ASP A 59 10.11 -11.41 30.97
CA ASP A 59 8.79 -10.80 30.89
C ASP A 59 8.90 -9.27 30.93
N ILE A 60 8.90 -8.65 29.75
CA ILE A 60 8.97 -7.20 29.61
C ILE A 60 7.76 -6.48 30.24
N ASN A 61 6.61 -7.14 30.38
CA ASN A 61 5.45 -6.55 31.05
C ASN A 61 5.67 -6.44 32.56
N LYS A 62 6.41 -7.38 33.16
CA LYS A 62 6.82 -7.27 34.57
C LYS A 62 7.81 -6.14 34.79
N LEU A 63 8.75 -5.95 33.87
CA LEU A 63 9.63 -4.79 33.87
C LEU A 63 8.81 -3.48 33.83
N ILE A 64 7.91 -3.33 32.87
CA ILE A 64 7.02 -2.15 32.74
C ILE A 64 6.23 -1.92 34.03
N LYS A 65 5.61 -2.97 34.57
CA LYS A 65 4.81 -2.88 35.80
C LYS A 65 5.67 -2.44 36.99
N HIS A 66 6.93 -2.87 37.05
CA HIS A 66 7.87 -2.45 38.07
C HIS A 66 8.14 -0.93 38.01
N TYR A 67 8.35 -0.38 36.81
CA TYR A 67 8.48 1.08 36.62
C TYR A 67 7.20 1.82 37.06
N GLN A 68 6.02 1.32 36.66
CA GLN A 68 4.73 1.96 36.93
C GLN A 68 4.30 1.90 38.40
N THR A 69 4.84 0.97 39.18
CA THR A 69 4.56 0.87 40.63
C THR A 69 5.41 1.84 41.44
N ASN A 70 6.40 2.50 40.81
CA ASN A 70 7.27 3.45 41.49
C ASN A 70 6.50 4.75 41.82
N LYS A 71 6.78 5.33 42.98
CA LYS A 71 6.13 6.58 43.43
C LYS A 71 6.75 7.81 42.78
N ASP A 72 7.96 7.69 42.23
CA ASP A 72 8.61 8.77 41.50
C ASP A 72 7.91 8.96 40.13
N PRO A 73 7.33 10.15 39.86
CA PRO A 73 6.62 10.41 38.60
C PRO A 73 7.51 10.27 37.37
N ILE A 74 8.81 10.49 37.47
CA ILE A 74 9.76 10.36 36.35
C ILE A 74 9.93 8.88 35.99
N ILE A 75 10.07 8.02 36.99
CA ILE A 75 10.22 6.57 36.80
C ILE A 75 8.90 5.95 36.29
N LEU A 76 7.76 6.38 36.85
CA LEU A 76 6.45 5.96 36.37
C LEU A 76 6.25 6.31 34.89
N SER A 77 6.58 7.54 34.49
CA SER A 77 6.59 8.00 33.09
C SER A 77 7.47 7.13 32.19
N GLY A 78 8.62 6.67 32.70
CA GLY A 78 9.50 5.74 32.01
C GLY A 78 8.80 4.43 31.63
N GLY A 79 8.04 3.85 32.56
CA GLY A 79 7.23 2.64 32.31
C GLY A 79 6.18 2.84 31.21
N ASP A 80 5.48 3.97 31.23
CA ASP A 80 4.48 4.30 30.21
C ASP A 80 5.11 4.48 28.81
N ASN A 81 6.31 5.07 28.74
CA ASN A 81 7.04 5.23 27.50
C ASN A 81 7.52 3.88 26.95
N ILE A 82 8.06 3.01 27.79
CA ILE A 82 8.45 1.64 27.39
C ILE A 82 7.21 0.88 26.88
N ASN A 83 6.07 0.99 27.56
CA ASN A 83 4.83 0.34 27.12
C ASN A 83 4.36 0.82 25.73
N LYS A 84 4.50 2.12 25.44
CA LYS A 84 4.22 2.66 24.10
C LYS A 84 5.14 2.06 23.04
N LEU A 85 6.43 1.92 23.34
CA LEU A 85 7.40 1.30 22.43
C LEU A 85 7.07 -0.17 22.17
N VAL A 86 6.77 -0.95 23.21
CA VAL A 86 6.36 -2.37 23.10
C VAL A 86 5.08 -2.50 22.27
N THR A 87 4.06 -1.70 22.57
CA THR A 87 2.79 -1.72 21.84
C THR A 87 2.99 -1.38 20.36
N ARG A 88 3.80 -0.35 20.06
CA ARG A 88 4.13 0.04 18.69
C ARG A 88 4.88 -1.07 17.95
N ASN A 89 5.85 -1.70 18.61
CA ASN A 89 6.61 -2.81 18.04
C ASN A 89 5.70 -3.99 17.70
N GLN A 90 4.80 -4.36 18.61
CA GLN A 90 3.84 -5.44 18.38
C GLN A 90 2.91 -5.13 17.20
N GLN A 91 2.45 -3.89 17.05
CA GLN A 91 1.66 -3.47 15.90
C GLN A 91 2.45 -3.62 14.59
N LEU A 92 3.72 -3.23 14.56
CA LEU A 92 4.59 -3.36 13.39
C LEU A 92 4.85 -4.84 13.04
N ILE A 93 5.14 -5.68 14.02
CA ILE A 93 5.35 -7.13 13.82
C ILE A 93 4.08 -7.79 13.30
N ASN A 94 2.92 -7.47 13.89
CA ASN A 94 1.64 -8.01 13.43
C ASN A 94 1.33 -7.59 11.99
N ALA A 95 1.61 -6.33 11.62
CA ALA A 95 1.45 -5.85 10.27
C ALA A 95 2.40 -6.55 9.29
N GLN A 96 3.67 -6.75 9.68
CA GLN A 96 4.65 -7.49 8.89
C GLN A 96 4.23 -8.96 8.69
N ALA A 97 3.70 -9.61 9.73
CA ALA A 97 3.19 -10.98 9.63
C ALA A 97 1.97 -11.05 8.69
N ALA A 98 1.02 -10.11 8.82
CA ALA A 98 -0.13 -10.01 7.93
C ALA A 98 0.31 -9.77 6.48
N PHE A 99 1.28 -8.89 6.26
CA PHE A 99 1.83 -8.59 4.95
C PHE A 99 2.41 -9.84 4.26
N ASN A 100 3.08 -10.72 5.01
CA ASN A 100 3.70 -11.94 4.49
C ASN A 100 2.78 -13.18 4.48
N GLN A 101 1.50 -13.05 4.83
CA GLN A 101 0.59 -14.20 4.98
C GLN A 101 0.26 -14.91 3.65
N SER A 102 0.20 -14.17 2.54
CA SER A 102 -0.19 -14.69 1.22
C SER A 102 0.37 -13.81 0.11
N ILE A 103 0.38 -14.31 -1.13
CA ILE A 103 0.82 -13.57 -2.33
C ILE A 103 0.01 -12.28 -2.56
N LEU A 104 -1.28 -12.30 -2.21
CA LEU A 104 -2.18 -11.13 -2.38
C LEU A 104 -2.22 -10.20 -1.16
N SER A 105 -1.76 -10.67 -0.01
CA SER A 105 -1.82 -9.90 1.24
C SER A 105 -1.06 -8.57 1.18
N PRO A 106 0.14 -8.48 0.58
CA PRO A 106 0.85 -7.22 0.38
C PRO A 106 0.00 -6.14 -0.29
N TYR A 107 -0.71 -6.50 -1.36
CA TYR A 107 -1.54 -5.57 -2.12
C TYR A 107 -2.75 -5.13 -1.30
N ILE A 108 -3.45 -6.07 -0.65
CA ILE A 108 -4.59 -5.76 0.21
C ILE A 108 -4.17 -4.86 1.38
N HIS A 109 -3.05 -5.16 2.02
CA HIS A 109 -2.58 -4.39 3.17
C HIS A 109 -2.21 -2.95 2.78
N VAL A 110 -1.51 -2.78 1.66
CA VAL A 110 -1.10 -1.45 1.17
C VAL A 110 -2.29 -0.59 0.75
N PHE A 111 -3.29 -1.17 0.08
CA PHE A 111 -4.40 -0.41 -0.49
C PHE A 111 -5.62 -0.30 0.43
N ILE A 112 -5.91 -1.30 1.26
CA ILE A 112 -7.13 -1.36 2.08
C ILE A 112 -6.85 -1.03 3.54
N ASN A 113 -5.82 -1.63 4.16
CA ASN A 113 -5.53 -1.46 5.58
C ASN A 113 -4.06 -1.05 5.85
N PRO A 114 -3.59 0.08 5.29
CA PRO A 114 -2.19 0.45 5.43
C PRO A 114 -1.88 1.02 6.81
N ILE A 115 -0.67 0.77 7.29
CA ILE A 115 -0.03 1.70 8.23
C ILE A 115 0.16 3.04 7.50
N THR A 116 -0.64 4.03 7.90
CA THR A 116 -0.79 5.30 7.20
C THR A 116 0.49 6.12 7.14
N GLU A 117 1.28 6.12 8.22
CA GLU A 117 2.63 6.67 8.33
C GLU A 117 3.52 6.17 7.19
N ILE A 118 3.68 4.84 7.09
CA ILE A 118 4.56 4.21 6.10
C ILE A 118 4.07 4.50 4.68
N ARG A 119 2.75 4.47 4.46
CA ARG A 119 2.19 4.77 3.14
C ARG A 119 2.45 6.22 2.73
N ALA A 120 2.31 7.16 3.65
CA ALA A 120 2.57 8.57 3.39
C ALA A 120 4.06 8.81 3.09
N ASP A 121 4.95 8.18 3.85
CA ASP A 121 6.40 8.27 3.63
C ASP A 121 6.80 7.70 2.27
N VAL A 122 6.25 6.54 1.90
CA VAL A 122 6.51 5.92 0.59
C VAL A 122 5.91 6.78 -0.52
N TRP A 123 4.72 7.35 -0.34
CA TRP A 123 4.11 8.23 -1.33
C TRP A 123 4.91 9.50 -1.57
N HIS A 124 5.44 10.11 -0.51
CA HIS A 124 6.22 11.34 -0.61
C HIS A 124 7.63 11.12 -1.17
N ASN A 125 8.24 9.98 -0.83
CA ASN A 125 9.61 9.62 -1.24
C ASN A 125 9.63 8.56 -2.35
N TYR A 126 8.53 8.39 -3.07
CA TYR A 126 8.44 7.38 -4.12
C TYR A 126 9.41 7.76 -5.24
N SER A 127 10.42 6.92 -5.46
CA SER A 127 11.27 7.04 -6.65
C SER A 127 10.64 6.18 -7.74
N TYR A 128 10.30 6.80 -8.87
CA TYR A 128 9.74 6.09 -10.02
C TYR A 128 10.78 5.13 -10.59
N VAL A 129 10.82 3.91 -10.05
CA VAL A 129 11.72 2.84 -10.50
C VAL A 129 10.87 1.81 -11.23
N VAL A 130 11.17 1.59 -12.50
CA VAL A 130 10.61 0.46 -13.26
C VAL A 130 11.32 -0.80 -12.79
N VAL A 131 10.78 -1.43 -11.75
CA VAL A 131 11.25 -2.75 -11.31
C VAL A 131 10.71 -3.78 -12.30
N LEU A 132 11.58 -4.22 -13.20
CA LEU A 132 11.23 -5.24 -14.19
C LEU A 132 11.24 -6.62 -13.52
N ASN A 133 10.10 -7.01 -12.96
CA ASN A 133 9.86 -8.35 -12.43
C ASN A 133 8.58 -8.96 -13.05
N GLU A 134 8.40 -10.27 -12.90
CA GLU A 134 7.25 -11.00 -13.46
C GLU A 134 5.91 -10.38 -13.02
N ALA A 135 5.78 -10.04 -11.73
CA ALA A 135 4.58 -9.42 -11.19
C ALA A 135 4.29 -8.04 -11.81
N ALA A 136 5.31 -7.25 -12.09
CA ALA A 136 5.20 -5.92 -12.72
C ALA A 136 4.79 -6.03 -14.19
N ILE A 137 5.31 -7.03 -14.91
CA ILE A 137 4.89 -7.31 -16.28
C ILE A 137 3.41 -7.72 -16.30
N VAL A 138 3.03 -8.69 -15.47
CA VAL A 138 1.63 -9.16 -15.38
C VAL A 138 0.70 -8.02 -14.96
N ALA A 139 1.04 -7.26 -13.92
CA ALA A 139 0.25 -6.13 -13.46
C ALA A 139 0.13 -5.03 -14.53
N GLY A 140 1.21 -4.72 -15.24
CA GLY A 140 1.23 -3.79 -16.36
C GLY A 140 0.31 -4.20 -17.49
N VAL A 141 0.42 -5.46 -17.94
CA VAL A 141 -0.42 -6.00 -19.03
C VAL A 141 -1.88 -6.04 -18.63
N VAL A 142 -2.20 -6.55 -17.43
CA VAL A 142 -3.58 -6.61 -16.92
C VAL A 142 -4.17 -5.20 -16.80
N CYS A 143 -3.41 -4.24 -16.25
CA CYS A 143 -3.85 -2.85 -16.13
C CYS A 143 -4.06 -2.21 -17.52
N GLY A 144 -3.14 -2.45 -18.45
CA GLY A 144 -3.24 -2.01 -19.85
C GLY A 144 -4.51 -2.50 -20.53
N ILE A 145 -4.80 -3.80 -20.43
CA ILE A 145 -5.99 -4.42 -21.02
C ILE A 145 -7.27 -3.87 -20.37
N VAL A 146 -7.32 -3.82 -19.03
CA VAL A 146 -8.50 -3.36 -18.29
C VAL A 146 -8.82 -1.90 -18.61
N LEU A 147 -7.82 -1.00 -18.53
CA LEU A 147 -8.04 0.41 -18.81
C LEU A 147 -8.37 0.68 -20.28
N LEU A 148 -7.77 -0.07 -21.21
CA LEU A 148 -8.14 0.01 -22.62
C LEU A 148 -9.59 -0.44 -22.85
N ALA A 149 -10.00 -1.56 -22.24
CA ALA A 149 -11.38 -2.05 -22.35
C ALA A 149 -12.39 -1.05 -21.76
N LEU A 150 -12.06 -0.44 -20.61
CA LEU A 150 -12.88 0.63 -20.03
C LEU A 150 -12.96 1.86 -20.93
N PHE A 151 -11.85 2.23 -21.56
CA PHE A 151 -11.80 3.33 -22.52
C PHE A 151 -12.66 3.04 -23.75
N GLU A 152 -12.59 1.83 -24.31
CA GLU A 152 -13.42 1.42 -25.44
C GLU A 152 -14.91 1.40 -25.07
N LEU A 153 -15.25 0.90 -23.88
CA LEU A 153 -16.61 0.91 -23.38
C LEU A 153 -17.13 2.34 -23.21
N PHE A 154 -16.31 3.24 -22.66
CA PHE A 154 -16.65 4.65 -22.49
C PHE A 154 -16.88 5.37 -23.83
N ILE A 155 -16.03 5.15 -24.83
CA ILE A 155 -16.26 5.72 -26.16
C ILE A 155 -17.48 5.08 -26.82
N GLY A 156 -17.67 3.77 -26.68
CA GLY A 156 -18.83 3.06 -27.23
C GLY A 156 -20.15 3.57 -26.68
N THR A 157 -20.24 3.84 -25.38
CA THR A 157 -21.45 4.42 -24.76
C THR A 157 -21.69 5.85 -25.22
N LEU A 158 -20.64 6.68 -25.37
CA LEU A 158 -20.77 8.04 -25.91
C LEU A 158 -21.29 8.06 -27.36
N VAL A 159 -20.76 7.18 -28.21
CA VAL A 159 -21.22 7.07 -29.61
C VAL A 159 -22.66 6.58 -29.67
N TYR A 160 -23.01 5.56 -28.86
CA TYR A 160 -24.38 5.04 -28.77
C TYR A 160 -25.36 6.14 -28.34
N MET A 161 -25.02 6.92 -27.31
CA MET A 161 -25.86 8.00 -26.81
C MET A 161 -26.03 9.13 -27.85
N GLY A 162 -24.97 9.47 -28.59
CA GLY A 162 -25.03 10.42 -29.70
C GLY A 162 -25.92 9.96 -30.86
N SER A 163 -25.89 8.67 -31.18
CA SER A 163 -26.75 8.09 -32.23
C SER A 163 -28.24 8.10 -31.86
N LEU A 164 -28.56 8.04 -30.56
CA LEU A 164 -29.92 8.09 -30.02
C LEU A 164 -30.52 9.50 -30.10
N PHE A 165 -29.69 10.55 -30.03
CA PHE A 165 -30.09 11.93 -30.24
C PHE A 165 -30.28 12.29 -31.73
N ILE A 166 -29.64 11.55 -32.64
CA ILE A 166 -29.78 11.72 -34.10
C ILE A 166 -30.75 10.66 -34.62
N SER A 167 -31.97 10.63 -34.07
CA SER A 167 -33.06 9.91 -34.74
C SER A 167 -33.59 10.79 -35.88
N PRO A 168 -33.58 10.35 -37.14
CA PRO A 168 -34.03 11.15 -38.26
C PRO A 168 -35.53 11.46 -38.09
N LYS A 169 -35.90 12.74 -38.04
CA LYS A 169 -37.28 13.15 -38.33
C LYS A 169 -37.60 12.63 -39.72
N SER A 170 -38.35 11.54 -39.81
CA SER A 170 -38.89 11.04 -41.06
C SER A 170 -39.79 12.14 -41.65
N THR A 171 -39.28 12.79 -42.69
CA THR A 171 -40.07 13.55 -43.65
C THR A 171 -41.00 12.57 -44.35
N THR A 172 -42.23 12.42 -43.84
CA THR A 172 -43.35 11.92 -44.63
C THR A 172 -43.97 13.09 -45.36
N THR A 173 -43.51 13.31 -46.59
CA THR A 173 -44.24 14.07 -47.62
C THR A 173 -45.25 13.14 -48.28
N TRP A 174 -46.53 13.40 -48.12
CA TRP A 174 -47.60 13.17 -49.11
C TRP A 174 -48.69 14.21 -48.89
#